data_AF-A0A420FD67-F1
#
_entry.id   AF-A0A420FD67-F1
#
_cell.length_a   1.000
_cell.length_b   1.000
_cell.length_c   1.000
_cell.angle_alpha   90.00
_cell.angle_beta   90.00
_cell.angle_gamma   90.00
#
_symmetry.space_group_name_H-M   'P 1'
#
loop_
_entity.id
_entity.type
_entity.pdbx_description
1 polymer ?
#
loop_
_entity_poly.entity_id
_entity_poly.type
_entity_poly.pdbx_seq_one_letter_code
_entity_poly.pdbx_strand_id
1 'polypeptide(L)'
;MTRFTQTVLLILLIFTSQLVVNCSSDKDPIDEIENSTSWMDDLEKSLGTGTKAKLNNWIAKGLDQTKLKEAFSKSKDKAALLNNLETAQSIYHQRVYIEDWNNIPGIEKSDYVPNGLANGKTSPWNNPDLDLPAVEAANFVDATATELPAGTKIYRVTGGNPAGGYWTKEIPKSVGDVIGGTAVQPAWNNFSKFYRYEVPQAKTLKVWQGTTARQPIATGIINPHLPGKAIQLFIPAAVRDDAFKNSVQEIQLPW
;
A
#
# COMPACT_ATOMS: atom_id res chain seq x y z
N MET A 1 -22.46 66.96 8.46
CA MET A 1 -23.11 67.07 9.79
C MET A 1 -22.07 66.73 10.84
N THR A 2 -21.47 67.77 11.40
CA THR A 2 -20.51 67.78 12.51
C THR A 2 -21.23 67.89 13.84
N ARG A 3 -20.49 67.53 14.91
CA ARG A 3 -20.65 67.87 16.35
C ARG A 3 -21.18 66.71 17.23
N PHE A 4 -20.79 66.53 18.49
CA PHE A 4 -20.11 67.40 19.47
C PHE A 4 -19.42 66.51 20.54
N THR A 5 -18.38 67.09 21.16
CA THR A 5 -17.49 66.67 22.26
C THR A 5 -18.13 66.43 23.64
N GLN A 6 -17.37 65.81 24.56
CA GLN A 6 -17.02 66.25 25.94
C GLN A 6 -16.98 65.07 26.94
N THR A 7 -16.23 64.99 28.05
CA THR A 7 -14.91 65.43 28.58
C THR A 7 -14.79 64.78 29.99
N VAL A 8 -13.57 64.67 30.56
CA VAL A 8 -13.26 64.75 32.02
C VAL A 8 -13.51 63.45 32.86
N LEU A 9 -12.74 62.97 33.85
CA LEU A 9 -11.70 63.47 34.78
C LEU A 9 -10.81 62.30 35.32
N LEU A 10 -9.62 62.66 35.81
CA LEU A 10 -8.61 61.89 36.58
C LEU A 10 -8.83 62.06 38.11
N ILE A 11 -8.50 61.07 38.97
CA ILE A 11 -8.05 61.15 40.42
C ILE A 11 -7.73 59.69 40.87
N LEU A 12 -6.49 59.23 41.14
CA LEU A 12 -5.51 59.40 42.25
C LEU A 12 -5.77 58.63 43.58
N LEU A 13 -4.80 57.72 43.89
CA LEU A 13 -4.31 57.19 45.20
C LEU A 13 -5.26 56.25 46.00
N ILE A 14 -4.82 55.19 46.70
CA ILE A 14 -3.84 55.13 47.82
C ILE A 14 -3.28 53.69 48.02
N PHE A 15 -2.00 53.64 48.41
CA PHE A 15 -1.20 52.64 49.18
C PHE A 15 -1.92 51.42 49.80
N THR A 16 -1.31 50.23 49.87
CA THR A 16 -0.40 49.86 50.99
C THR A 16 0.28 48.48 50.82
N SER A 17 1.58 48.47 51.16
CA SER A 17 2.41 47.45 51.84
C SER A 17 2.31 45.93 51.56
N GLN A 18 3.52 45.41 51.35
CA GLN A 18 3.98 44.03 51.45
C GLN A 18 3.52 43.30 52.72
N LEU A 19 3.17 42.01 52.60
CA LEU A 19 3.87 40.91 53.29
C LEU A 19 3.33 39.55 52.84
N VAL A 20 4.29 38.68 52.55
CA VAL A 20 4.16 37.30 52.12
C VAL A 20 3.50 36.46 53.22
N VAL A 21 2.44 35.73 52.88
CA VAL A 21 2.07 34.50 53.59
C VAL A 21 2.05 33.38 52.56
N ASN A 22 3.06 32.54 52.67
CA ASN A 22 3.18 31.26 52.00
C ASN A 22 2.11 30.31 52.54
N CYS A 23 1.14 29.95 51.70
CA CYS A 23 0.27 28.79 51.89
C CYS A 23 -0.04 28.17 50.54
N SER A 24 0.79 27.20 50.15
CA SER A 24 0.38 25.90 49.60
C SER A 24 -0.94 25.86 48.83
N SER A 25 -0.86 25.80 47.50
CA SER A 25 -1.52 24.72 46.76
C SER A 25 -0.79 24.49 45.43
N ASP A 26 0.25 23.67 45.48
CA ASP A 26 0.63 22.84 44.34
C ASP A 26 -0.61 22.06 43.89
N LYS A 27 -1.01 22.30 42.65
CA LYS A 27 -1.55 21.32 41.69
C LYS A 27 -1.98 22.10 40.46
N ASP A 28 -1.00 22.62 39.74
CA ASP A 28 -1.16 22.67 38.30
C ASP A 28 -1.32 21.22 37.84
N PRO A 29 -2.40 20.86 37.12
CA PRO A 29 -2.42 19.59 36.42
C PRO A 29 -1.38 19.74 35.32
N ILE A 30 -0.17 19.23 35.60
CA ILE A 30 0.69 18.70 34.56
C ILE A 30 -0.17 17.57 33.98
N ASP A 31 -0.94 17.87 32.94
CA ASP A 31 -1.31 16.87 31.96
C ASP A 31 0.04 16.23 31.58
N GLU A 32 0.29 15.04 32.12
CA GLU A 32 1.33 14.16 31.61
C GLU A 32 1.02 14.05 30.12
N ILE A 33 1.79 14.80 29.32
CA ILE A 33 1.98 14.50 27.91
C ILE A 33 2.57 13.09 27.96
N GLU A 34 1.69 12.09 27.91
CA GLU A 34 2.04 10.67 27.80
C GLU A 34 3.13 10.63 26.74
N ASN A 35 4.37 10.40 27.17
CA ASN A 35 5.51 10.56 26.29
C ASN A 35 5.25 9.61 25.11
N SER A 36 4.97 10.15 23.93
CA SER A 36 4.22 9.45 22.87
C SER A 36 4.95 8.23 22.29
N THR A 37 6.16 7.98 22.79
CA THR A 37 7.09 6.91 22.45
C THR A 37 7.38 5.94 23.61
N SER A 38 6.81 6.11 24.81
CA SER A 38 7.06 5.25 25.98
C SER A 38 6.75 3.78 25.70
N TRP A 39 5.68 3.51 24.97
CA TRP A 39 5.32 2.15 24.53
C TRP A 39 6.42 1.50 23.68
N MET A 40 7.20 2.29 22.93
CA MET A 40 8.33 1.75 22.16
C MET A 40 9.51 1.40 23.06
N ASP A 41 9.73 2.15 24.15
CA ASP A 41 10.76 1.81 25.14
C ASP A 41 10.42 0.48 25.83
N ASP A 42 9.15 0.23 26.13
CA ASP A 42 8.71 -1.04 26.71
C ASP A 42 8.79 -2.20 25.71
N LEU A 43 8.52 -1.93 24.42
CA LEU A 43 8.80 -2.91 23.37
C LEU A 43 10.30 -3.18 23.23
N GLU A 44 11.18 -2.19 23.35
CA GLU A 44 12.63 -2.41 23.30
C GLU A 44 13.13 -3.25 24.48
N LYS A 45 12.61 -3.01 25.69
CA LYS A 45 12.93 -3.87 26.85
C LYS A 45 12.48 -5.32 26.65
N SER A 46 11.35 -5.55 25.98
CA SER A 46 10.73 -6.88 25.84
C SER A 46 11.14 -7.65 24.58
N LEU A 47 11.43 -6.95 23.49
CA LEU A 47 11.78 -7.53 22.18
C LEU A 47 13.27 -7.39 21.83
N GLY A 48 14.01 -6.60 22.61
CA GLY A 48 15.46 -6.45 22.49
C GLY A 48 15.89 -5.10 21.90
N THR A 49 17.16 -4.80 22.12
CA THR A 49 17.83 -3.57 21.67
C THR A 49 17.67 -3.34 20.17
N GLY A 50 17.37 -2.10 19.78
CA GLY A 50 17.17 -1.68 18.40
C GLY A 50 15.72 -1.75 17.94
N THR A 51 14.80 -2.35 18.72
CA THR A 51 13.36 -2.37 18.39
C THR A 51 12.81 -0.96 18.22
N LYS A 52 13.06 -0.05 19.16
CA LYS A 52 12.60 1.35 19.08
C LYS A 52 13.13 2.06 17.82
N ALA A 53 14.39 1.82 17.46
CA ALA A 53 14.98 2.37 16.25
C ALA A 53 14.29 1.86 14.96
N LYS A 54 13.95 0.56 14.89
CA LYS A 54 13.19 -0.01 13.77
C LYS A 54 11.80 0.61 13.65
N LEU A 55 11.06 0.71 14.76
CA LEU A 55 9.72 1.31 14.79
C LEU A 55 9.75 2.78 14.31
N ASN A 56 10.69 3.58 14.83
CA ASN A 56 10.88 4.96 14.40
C ASN A 56 11.26 5.06 12.91
N ASN A 57 12.06 4.13 12.39
CA ASN A 57 12.39 4.12 10.96
C ASN A 57 11.17 3.87 10.08
N TRP A 58 10.28 2.95 10.47
CA TRP A 58 9.05 2.69 9.72
C TRP A 58 8.08 3.86 9.79
N ILE A 59 7.94 4.51 10.96
CA ILE A 59 7.13 5.72 11.11
C ILE A 59 7.68 6.84 10.23
N ALA A 60 8.99 7.07 10.23
CA ALA A 60 9.63 8.06 9.36
C ALA A 60 9.44 7.76 7.86
N LYS A 61 9.28 6.49 7.48
CA LYS A 61 8.93 6.07 6.11
C LYS A 61 7.44 6.17 5.78
N GLY A 62 6.61 6.61 6.74
CA GLY A 62 5.18 6.86 6.54
C GLY A 62 4.25 5.75 7.05
N LEU A 63 4.70 4.91 7.99
CA LEU A 63 3.82 3.98 8.68
C LEU A 63 3.07 4.72 9.80
N ASP A 64 1.76 4.54 9.92
CA ASP A 64 0.96 5.25 10.93
C ASP A 64 1.34 4.80 12.35
N GLN A 65 1.82 5.74 13.17
CA GLN A 65 2.27 5.47 14.54
C GLN A 65 1.15 4.98 15.45
N THR A 66 -0.06 5.52 15.29
CA THR A 66 -1.22 5.12 16.09
C THR A 66 -1.62 3.69 15.76
N LYS A 67 -1.70 3.34 14.48
CA LYS A 67 -1.98 1.98 14.01
C LYS A 67 -0.90 0.99 14.43
N LEU A 68 0.37 1.41 14.40
CA LEU A 68 1.48 0.59 14.88
C LEU A 68 1.38 0.32 16.40
N LYS A 69 1.11 1.35 17.22
CA LYS A 69 0.87 1.21 18.68
C LYS A 69 -0.31 0.28 18.94
N GLU A 70 -1.43 0.48 18.25
CA GLU A 70 -2.63 -0.38 18.34
C GLU A 70 -2.31 -1.84 18.00
N ALA A 71 -1.56 -2.08 16.93
CA ALA A 71 -1.19 -3.42 16.48
C ALA A 71 -0.35 -4.18 17.51
N PHE A 72 0.66 -3.53 18.11
CA PHE A 72 1.44 -4.15 19.19
C PHE A 72 0.63 -4.32 20.48
N SER A 73 -0.30 -3.42 20.76
CA SER A 73 -1.15 -3.49 21.95
C SER A 73 -2.12 -4.68 21.89
N LYS A 74 -2.72 -4.93 20.72
CA LYS A 74 -3.64 -6.06 20.50
C LYS A 74 -2.94 -7.39 20.25
N SER A 75 -1.66 -7.38 19.84
CA SER A 75 -0.95 -8.61 19.52
C SER A 75 -0.65 -9.44 20.77
N LYS A 76 -1.10 -10.70 20.72
CA LYS A 76 -0.75 -11.74 21.71
C LYS A 76 0.72 -12.17 21.59
N ASP A 77 1.28 -12.09 20.38
CA ASP A 77 2.68 -12.39 20.09
C ASP A 77 3.34 -11.19 19.42
N LYS A 78 3.97 -10.35 20.25
CA LYS A 78 4.64 -9.14 19.81
C LYS A 78 5.91 -9.44 19.01
N ALA A 79 6.60 -10.56 19.30
CA ALA A 79 7.79 -10.96 18.58
C ALA A 79 7.44 -11.42 17.16
N ALA A 80 6.36 -12.20 16.99
CA ALA A 80 5.86 -12.58 15.68
C ALA A 80 5.41 -11.37 14.85
N LEU A 81 4.71 -10.40 15.47
CA LEU A 81 4.33 -9.15 14.78
C LEU A 81 5.57 -8.36 14.34
N LEU A 82 6.58 -8.22 15.21
CA LEU A 82 7.83 -7.55 14.85
C LEU A 82 8.51 -8.24 13.67
N ASN A 83 8.62 -9.57 13.70
CA ASN A 83 9.20 -10.35 12.60
C ASN A 83 8.42 -10.18 11.29
N ASN A 84 7.09 -10.17 11.34
CA ASN A 84 6.24 -9.92 10.17
C ASN A 84 6.51 -8.52 9.57
N LEU A 85 6.65 -7.50 10.41
CA LEU A 85 6.97 -6.14 9.95
C LEU A 85 8.38 -6.03 9.37
N GLU A 86 9.35 -6.76 9.91
CA GLU A 86 10.73 -6.81 9.40
C GLU A 86 10.85 -7.54 8.06
N THR A 87 10.08 -8.61 7.89
CA THR A 87 10.10 -9.46 6.69
C THR A 87 9.08 -9.03 5.63
N ALA A 88 8.33 -7.96 5.90
CA ALA A 88 7.39 -7.38 4.97
C ALA A 88 8.07 -6.95 3.66
N GLN A 89 7.39 -7.15 2.54
CA GLN A 89 7.93 -6.87 1.20
C GLN A 89 8.10 -5.36 0.97
N SER A 90 7.19 -4.56 1.53
CA SER A 90 7.19 -3.10 1.43
C SER A 90 6.42 -2.50 2.59
N ILE A 91 6.41 -1.17 2.66
CA ILE A 91 5.56 -0.44 3.61
C ILE A 91 4.07 -0.77 3.42
N TYR A 92 3.61 -1.07 2.20
CA TYR A 92 2.22 -1.47 1.98
C TYR A 92 1.92 -2.84 2.60
N HIS A 93 2.89 -3.75 2.62
CA HIS A 93 2.75 -5.02 3.33
C HIS A 93 2.76 -4.81 4.85
N GLN A 94 3.60 -3.91 5.36
CA GLN A 94 3.57 -3.52 6.77
C GLN A 94 2.21 -2.95 7.19
N ARG A 95 1.61 -2.09 6.34
CA ARG A 95 0.27 -1.52 6.55
C ARG A 95 -0.82 -2.60 6.66
N VAL A 96 -0.69 -3.73 5.97
CA VAL A 96 -1.61 -4.87 6.14
C VAL A 96 -1.50 -5.46 7.55
N TYR A 97 -0.27 -5.71 8.05
CA TYR A 97 -0.07 -6.29 9.38
C TYR A 97 -0.60 -5.42 10.52
N ILE A 98 -0.57 -4.10 10.36
CA ILE A 98 -1.06 -3.16 11.37
C ILE A 98 -2.48 -2.65 11.10
N GLU A 99 -3.14 -3.17 10.06
CA GLU A 99 -4.50 -2.77 9.65
C GLU A 99 -4.62 -1.25 9.36
N ASP A 100 -3.57 -0.66 8.80
CA ASP A 100 -3.51 0.74 8.36
C ASP A 100 -4.17 0.91 6.98
N TRP A 101 -5.45 0.52 6.91
CA TRP A 101 -6.25 0.47 5.68
C TRP A 101 -6.38 1.82 4.98
N ASN A 102 -6.38 2.91 5.73
CA ASN A 102 -6.49 4.25 5.16
C ASN A 102 -5.30 4.64 4.30
N ASN A 103 -4.13 4.03 4.56
CA ASN A 103 -2.91 4.32 3.85
C ASN A 103 -2.52 3.23 2.85
N ILE A 104 -3.36 2.21 2.58
CA ILE A 104 -3.14 1.31 1.45
C ILE A 104 -3.92 1.85 0.24
N PRO A 105 -3.25 2.37 -0.81
CA PRO A 105 -3.93 3.01 -1.92
C PRO A 105 -4.65 1.97 -2.79
N GLY A 106 -5.81 2.36 -3.33
CA GLY A 106 -6.56 1.57 -4.30
C GLY A 106 -7.44 0.46 -3.72
N ILE A 107 -7.50 0.27 -2.40
CA ILE A 107 -8.37 -0.74 -1.78
C ILE A 107 -9.83 -0.26 -1.72
N GLU A 108 -10.77 -1.21 -1.69
CA GLU A 108 -12.19 -0.95 -1.38
C GLU A 108 -12.56 -1.51 0.00
N LYS A 109 -13.33 -0.73 0.77
CA LYS A 109 -13.79 -1.10 2.12
C LYS A 109 -15.18 -1.75 2.15
N SER A 110 -15.77 -1.96 0.98
CA SER A 110 -17.01 -2.71 0.80
C SER A 110 -16.76 -4.22 0.97
N ASP A 111 -17.85 -4.98 1.06
CA ASP A 111 -17.77 -6.44 1.15
C ASP A 111 -17.18 -7.08 -0.10
N TYR A 112 -16.18 -7.92 0.10
CA TYR A 112 -15.61 -8.76 -0.94
C TYR A 112 -16.63 -9.80 -1.43
N VAL A 113 -16.82 -9.84 -2.74
CA VAL A 113 -17.54 -10.91 -3.45
C VAL A 113 -16.65 -11.37 -4.59
N PRO A 114 -16.26 -12.67 -4.65
CA PRO A 114 -15.45 -13.19 -5.72
C PRO A 114 -16.18 -13.06 -7.06
N ASN A 115 -15.46 -12.64 -8.10
CA ASN A 115 -16.01 -12.46 -9.44
C ASN A 115 -15.06 -12.96 -10.54
N GLY A 116 -14.06 -13.76 -10.17
CA GLY A 116 -13.14 -14.41 -11.10
C GLY A 116 -13.81 -15.54 -11.89
N LEU A 117 -13.27 -15.85 -13.07
CA LEU A 117 -13.71 -17.00 -13.87
C LEU A 117 -13.50 -18.30 -13.09
N ALA A 118 -14.53 -19.15 -13.05
CA ALA A 118 -14.48 -20.44 -12.35
C ALA A 118 -13.67 -21.51 -13.09
N ASN A 119 -13.56 -21.39 -14.41
CA ASN A 119 -12.92 -22.38 -15.28
C ASN A 119 -11.86 -21.73 -16.17
N GLY A 120 -10.86 -22.52 -16.55
CA GLY A 120 -9.90 -22.14 -17.58
C GLY A 120 -10.56 -21.97 -18.96
N LYS A 121 -9.77 -21.47 -19.91
CA LYS A 121 -10.20 -21.29 -21.32
C LYS A 121 -9.19 -21.91 -22.27
N THR A 122 -9.70 -22.68 -23.23
CA THR A 122 -8.89 -23.17 -24.37
C THR A 122 -8.57 -22.02 -25.31
N SER A 123 -7.32 -21.97 -25.75
CA SER A 123 -6.84 -20.96 -26.69
C SER A 123 -7.30 -21.25 -28.13
N PRO A 124 -7.51 -20.21 -28.96
CA PRO A 124 -7.86 -20.38 -30.37
C PRO A 124 -6.64 -20.75 -31.25
N TRP A 125 -5.44 -20.84 -30.67
CA TRP A 125 -4.19 -21.01 -31.42
C TRP A 125 -3.82 -22.47 -31.68
N ASN A 126 -4.71 -23.42 -31.39
CA ASN A 126 -4.47 -24.86 -31.50
C ASN A 126 -3.20 -25.31 -30.77
N ASN A 127 -2.91 -24.72 -29.60
CA ASN A 127 -1.78 -25.09 -28.76
C ASN A 127 -2.19 -25.06 -27.28
N PRO A 128 -2.24 -26.21 -26.59
CA PRO A 128 -2.66 -26.29 -25.19
C PRO A 128 -1.71 -25.55 -24.23
N ASP A 129 -0.44 -25.35 -24.59
CA ASP A 129 0.52 -24.58 -23.78
C ASP A 129 0.19 -23.08 -23.73
N LEU A 130 -0.77 -22.64 -24.55
CA LEU A 130 -1.28 -21.28 -24.61
C LEU A 130 -2.66 -21.12 -23.98
N ASP A 131 -3.25 -22.21 -23.47
CA ASP A 131 -4.52 -22.16 -22.76
C ASP A 131 -4.41 -21.31 -21.49
N LEU A 132 -5.53 -20.73 -21.06
CA LEU A 132 -5.63 -20.04 -19.78
C LEU A 132 -6.03 -21.06 -18.71
N PRO A 133 -5.11 -21.54 -17.86
CA PRO A 133 -5.46 -22.51 -16.83
C PRO A 133 -6.40 -21.87 -15.78
N ALA A 134 -7.21 -22.69 -15.10
CA ALA A 134 -8.24 -22.21 -14.19
C ALA A 134 -7.70 -21.29 -13.07
N VAL A 135 -6.51 -21.58 -12.54
CA VAL A 135 -5.86 -20.76 -11.51
C VAL A 135 -5.53 -19.35 -12.01
N GLU A 136 -5.18 -19.19 -13.28
CA GLU A 136 -4.90 -17.89 -13.88
C GLU A 136 -6.19 -17.21 -14.34
N ALA A 137 -7.16 -17.99 -14.83
CA ALA A 137 -8.49 -17.51 -15.20
C ALA A 137 -9.23 -16.85 -14.03
N ALA A 138 -9.05 -17.35 -12.80
CA ALA A 138 -9.64 -16.78 -11.59
C ALA A 138 -9.21 -15.32 -11.32
N ASN A 139 -8.12 -14.84 -11.94
CA ASN A 139 -7.67 -13.45 -11.85
C ASN A 139 -8.43 -12.52 -12.80
N PHE A 140 -9.34 -13.04 -13.61
CA PHE A 140 -10.09 -12.30 -14.62
C PHE A 140 -11.59 -12.39 -14.36
N VAL A 141 -12.33 -11.30 -14.56
CA VAL A 141 -13.80 -11.32 -14.68
C VAL A 141 -14.21 -11.84 -16.05
N ASP A 142 -13.49 -11.38 -17.07
CA ASP A 142 -13.59 -11.79 -18.46
C ASP A 142 -12.17 -11.98 -19.00
N ALA A 143 -11.99 -12.85 -20.00
CA ALA A 143 -10.69 -13.08 -20.61
C ALA A 143 -10.85 -13.46 -22.08
N THR A 144 -10.09 -12.82 -22.95
CA THR A 144 -10.10 -13.01 -24.40
C THR A 144 -8.67 -13.23 -24.89
N ALA A 145 -8.45 -14.32 -25.64
CA ALA A 145 -7.18 -14.57 -26.31
C ALA A 145 -6.97 -13.50 -27.39
N THR A 146 -5.84 -12.80 -27.33
CA THR A 146 -5.52 -11.65 -28.19
C THR A 146 -4.06 -11.74 -28.64
N GLU A 147 -3.78 -11.19 -29.83
CA GLU A 147 -2.41 -11.01 -30.31
C GLU A 147 -2.05 -9.53 -30.28
N LEU A 148 -0.97 -9.18 -29.58
CA LEU A 148 -0.43 -7.83 -29.61
C LEU A 148 0.49 -7.69 -30.84
N PRO A 149 0.25 -6.70 -31.72
CA PRO A 149 1.09 -6.48 -32.88
C PRO A 149 2.46 -5.92 -32.49
N ALA A 150 3.41 -6.02 -33.43
CA ALA A 150 4.74 -5.41 -33.33
C ALA A 150 4.66 -3.92 -32.91
N GLY A 151 5.62 -3.49 -32.08
CA GLY A 151 5.68 -2.13 -31.54
C GLY A 151 4.73 -1.86 -30.37
N THR A 152 3.82 -2.79 -30.03
CA THR A 152 2.99 -2.65 -28.83
C THR A 152 3.87 -2.69 -27.58
N LYS A 153 3.66 -1.73 -26.69
CA LYS A 153 4.34 -1.67 -25.38
C LYS A 153 3.41 -2.18 -24.29
N ILE A 154 3.98 -2.94 -23.36
CA ILE A 154 3.30 -3.41 -22.14
C ILE A 154 4.22 -3.18 -20.93
N TYR A 155 3.59 -3.09 -19.76
CA TYR A 155 4.23 -2.59 -18.55
C TYR A 155 3.98 -3.51 -17.35
N ARG A 156 4.94 -3.54 -16.42
CA ARG A 156 4.85 -4.35 -15.20
C ARG A 156 5.59 -3.68 -14.05
N VAL A 157 4.94 -3.56 -12.91
CA VAL A 157 5.55 -3.06 -11.66
C VAL A 157 5.83 -4.25 -10.75
N THR A 158 7.11 -4.52 -10.46
CA THR A 158 7.49 -5.60 -9.54
C THR A 158 8.90 -5.42 -9.01
N GLY A 159 9.19 -5.84 -7.77
CA GLY A 159 10.59 -6.07 -7.35
C GLY A 159 11.04 -7.53 -7.47
N GLY A 160 10.16 -8.42 -7.91
CA GLY A 160 10.48 -9.82 -8.17
C GLY A 160 10.90 -10.07 -9.62
N ASN A 161 10.48 -11.21 -10.17
CA ASN A 161 10.80 -11.59 -11.54
C ASN A 161 10.25 -10.56 -12.57
N PRO A 162 11.11 -9.89 -13.35
CA PRO A 162 10.71 -8.91 -14.35
C PRO A 162 9.89 -9.52 -15.49
N ALA A 163 10.11 -10.80 -15.81
CA ALA A 163 9.45 -11.52 -16.90
C ALA A 163 8.29 -12.41 -16.40
N GLY A 164 7.52 -11.92 -15.42
CA GLY A 164 6.32 -12.60 -14.92
C GLY A 164 5.19 -12.66 -15.95
N GLY A 165 4.11 -13.37 -15.63
CA GLY A 165 2.96 -13.55 -16.54
C GLY A 165 2.05 -12.33 -16.67
N TYR A 166 1.96 -11.47 -15.65
CA TYR A 166 0.97 -10.39 -15.57
C TYR A 166 1.52 -9.02 -15.99
N TRP A 167 0.83 -8.35 -16.90
CA TRP A 167 1.24 -7.06 -17.50
C TRP A 167 0.04 -6.15 -17.73
N THR A 168 0.29 -4.86 -17.93
CA THR A 168 -0.71 -3.87 -18.35
C THR A 168 -0.35 -3.26 -19.70
N LYS A 169 -1.34 -2.79 -20.46
CA LYS A 169 -1.09 -2.01 -21.69
C LYS A 169 -0.79 -0.55 -21.41
N GLU A 170 -1.40 -0.02 -20.37
CA GLU A 170 -1.22 1.36 -19.94
C GLU A 170 -0.17 1.46 -18.84
N ILE A 171 0.55 2.59 -18.82
CA ILE A 171 1.45 2.93 -17.72
C ILE A 171 0.58 3.22 -16.48
N PRO A 172 0.78 2.50 -15.35
CA PRO A 172 0.09 2.85 -14.11
C PRO A 172 0.52 4.25 -13.65
N LYS A 173 -0.43 5.08 -13.24
CA LYS A 173 -0.20 6.47 -12.80
C LYS A 173 0.15 6.55 -11.33
N SER A 174 -0.15 5.50 -10.57
CA SER A 174 0.17 5.40 -9.15
C SER A 174 0.36 3.93 -8.73
N VAL A 175 0.96 3.72 -7.58
CA VAL A 175 0.99 2.39 -6.94
C VAL A 175 -0.41 1.87 -6.59
N GLY A 176 -1.39 2.76 -6.40
CA GLY A 176 -2.79 2.39 -6.19
C GLY A 176 -3.43 1.74 -7.42
N ASP A 177 -2.98 2.10 -8.62
CA ASP A 177 -3.43 1.45 -9.87
C ASP A 177 -2.93 0.00 -9.93
N VAL A 178 -1.76 -0.27 -9.35
CA VAL A 178 -1.17 -1.61 -9.27
C VAL A 178 -1.83 -2.44 -8.17
N ILE A 179 -1.87 -1.92 -6.95
CA ILE A 179 -2.46 -2.61 -5.79
C ILE A 179 -3.95 -2.84 -6.03
N GLY A 180 -4.70 -1.75 -6.25
CA GLY A 180 -6.14 -1.78 -6.39
C GLY A 180 -6.60 -2.23 -7.77
N GLY A 181 -6.11 -1.56 -8.81
CA GLY A 181 -6.58 -1.75 -10.19
C GLY A 181 -6.25 -3.11 -10.77
N THR A 182 -5.01 -3.59 -10.59
CA THR A 182 -4.58 -4.93 -11.01
C THR A 182 -4.61 -5.98 -9.89
N ALA A 183 -5.25 -5.66 -8.76
CA ALA A 183 -5.43 -6.55 -7.62
C ALA A 183 -4.16 -7.26 -7.13
N VAL A 184 -3.03 -6.56 -7.08
CA VAL A 184 -1.75 -7.13 -6.60
C VAL A 184 -1.66 -7.00 -5.08
N GLN A 185 -1.65 -8.14 -4.37
CA GLN A 185 -1.49 -8.10 -2.92
C GLN A 185 -0.14 -7.51 -2.50
N PRO A 186 -0.11 -6.66 -1.45
CA PRO A 186 1.14 -6.15 -0.89
C PRO A 186 2.12 -7.24 -0.44
N ALA A 187 1.62 -8.43 -0.08
CA ALA A 187 2.46 -9.56 0.32
C ALA A 187 3.26 -10.18 -0.83
N TRP A 188 2.88 -9.94 -2.09
CA TRP A 188 3.50 -10.56 -3.26
C TRP A 188 4.54 -9.68 -3.94
N ASN A 189 4.58 -8.40 -3.60
CA ASN A 189 5.32 -7.41 -4.36
C ASN A 189 5.77 -6.25 -3.47
N ASN A 190 7.00 -5.79 -3.69
CA ASN A 190 7.52 -4.60 -3.00
C ASN A 190 7.31 -3.30 -3.82
N PHE A 191 6.83 -3.42 -5.07
CA PHE A 191 6.55 -2.33 -6.00
C PHE A 191 7.77 -1.45 -6.34
N SER A 192 8.98 -1.97 -6.18
CA SER A 192 10.21 -1.15 -6.21
C SER A 192 10.79 -0.91 -7.60
N LYS A 193 10.33 -1.63 -8.64
CA LYS A 193 10.85 -1.48 -10.01
C LYS A 193 9.73 -1.51 -11.03
N PHE A 194 10.01 -0.89 -12.18
CA PHE A 194 9.08 -0.79 -13.30
C PHE A 194 9.73 -1.29 -14.58
N TYR A 195 9.00 -2.08 -15.34
CA TYR A 195 9.51 -2.72 -16.54
C TYR A 195 8.60 -2.47 -17.74
N ARG A 196 9.23 -2.45 -18.91
CA ARG A 196 8.59 -2.38 -20.21
C ARG A 196 9.04 -3.55 -21.07
N TYR A 197 8.10 -4.11 -21.82
CA TYR A 197 8.38 -4.95 -22.97
C TYR A 197 7.77 -4.30 -24.21
N GLU A 198 8.47 -4.34 -25.34
CA GLU A 198 7.96 -3.92 -26.63
C GLU A 198 7.96 -5.13 -27.57
N VAL A 199 6.82 -5.43 -28.19
CA VAL A 199 6.70 -6.55 -29.13
C VAL A 199 7.68 -6.34 -30.29
N PRO A 200 8.65 -7.23 -30.53
CA PRO A 200 9.63 -7.06 -31.59
C PRO A 200 9.01 -6.90 -32.97
N GLN A 201 9.71 -6.22 -33.87
CA GLN A 201 9.31 -6.09 -35.26
C GLN A 201 9.12 -7.47 -35.91
N ALA A 202 8.13 -7.56 -36.80
CA ALA A 202 7.72 -8.81 -37.47
C ALA A 202 7.26 -9.96 -36.56
N LYS A 203 7.01 -9.70 -35.26
CA LYS A 203 6.42 -10.68 -34.33
C LYS A 203 5.05 -10.21 -33.82
N THR A 204 4.25 -11.16 -33.37
CA THR A 204 3.09 -10.90 -32.51
C THR A 204 3.31 -11.54 -31.15
N LEU A 205 2.70 -10.99 -30.10
CA LEU A 205 2.71 -11.57 -28.76
C LEU A 205 1.33 -12.10 -28.42
N LYS A 206 1.22 -13.41 -28.22
CA LYS A 206 -0.02 -14.09 -27.82
C LYS A 206 -0.25 -13.91 -26.33
N VAL A 207 -1.39 -13.34 -25.96
CA VAL A 207 -1.76 -13.01 -24.58
C VAL A 207 -3.24 -13.30 -24.30
N TRP A 208 -3.58 -13.48 -23.04
CA TRP A 208 -4.95 -13.36 -22.56
C TRP A 208 -5.15 -11.95 -22.02
N GLN A 209 -6.20 -11.25 -22.47
CA GLN A 209 -6.54 -9.91 -22.01
C GLN A 209 -7.92 -9.92 -21.37
N GLY A 210 -8.09 -9.19 -20.27
CA GLY A 210 -9.43 -8.92 -19.75
C GLY A 210 -9.44 -8.15 -18.45
N THR A 211 -10.64 -7.96 -17.90
CA THR A 211 -10.86 -7.20 -16.68
C THR A 211 -10.33 -7.97 -15.47
N THR A 212 -9.51 -7.32 -14.64
CA THR A 212 -8.97 -7.93 -13.40
C THR A 212 -10.08 -8.20 -12.39
N ALA A 213 -10.14 -9.43 -11.89
CA ALA A 213 -11.05 -9.83 -10.83
C ALA A 213 -10.66 -9.21 -9.48
N ARG A 214 -11.63 -9.13 -8.58
CA ARG A 214 -11.42 -8.72 -7.19
C ARG A 214 -10.61 -9.77 -6.45
N GLN A 215 -9.85 -9.34 -5.45
CA GLN A 215 -9.11 -10.25 -4.58
C GLN A 215 -9.14 -9.80 -3.12
N PRO A 216 -9.05 -10.72 -2.15
CA PRO A 216 -8.74 -10.38 -0.77
C PRO A 216 -7.42 -9.59 -0.68
N ILE A 217 -7.32 -8.66 0.26
CA ILE A 217 -6.09 -7.87 0.47
C ILE A 217 -4.91 -8.73 0.93
N ALA A 218 -5.23 -9.82 1.67
CA ALA A 218 -4.26 -10.79 2.16
C ALA A 218 -4.95 -12.12 2.49
N THR A 219 -4.17 -13.19 2.61
CA THR A 219 -4.66 -14.48 3.10
C THR A 219 -5.33 -14.33 4.46
N GLY A 220 -6.59 -14.76 4.55
CA GLY A 220 -7.38 -14.67 5.78
C GLY A 220 -8.00 -13.31 6.07
N ILE A 221 -7.78 -12.29 5.23
CA ILE A 221 -8.37 -10.95 5.37
C ILE A 221 -9.21 -10.65 4.13
N ILE A 222 -10.54 -10.82 4.26
CA ILE A 222 -11.47 -10.63 3.14
C ILE A 222 -11.86 -9.16 2.93
N ASN A 223 -11.88 -8.34 3.99
CA ASN A 223 -12.21 -6.91 3.94
C ASN A 223 -11.16 -6.10 4.72
N PRO A 224 -10.71 -4.94 4.23
CA PRO A 224 -10.96 -4.40 2.88
C PRO A 224 -10.38 -5.32 1.79
N HIS A 225 -10.73 -5.07 0.53
CA HIS A 225 -10.34 -5.90 -0.60
C HIS A 225 -9.72 -5.10 -1.74
N LEU A 226 -9.08 -5.81 -2.66
CA LEU A 226 -8.56 -5.27 -3.91
C LEU A 226 -9.66 -5.30 -4.96
N PRO A 227 -10.11 -4.14 -5.48
CA PRO A 227 -11.28 -4.09 -6.34
C PRO A 227 -11.06 -4.66 -7.74
N GLY A 228 -9.81 -4.75 -8.21
CA GLY A 228 -9.50 -5.08 -9.59
C GLY A 228 -10.03 -4.00 -10.54
N LYS A 229 -10.74 -4.40 -11.59
CA LYS A 229 -11.38 -3.56 -12.63
C LYS A 229 -10.46 -3.00 -13.71
N ALA A 230 -9.15 -2.94 -13.51
CA ALA A 230 -8.25 -2.57 -14.60
C ALA A 230 -8.13 -3.69 -15.62
N ILE A 231 -7.87 -3.33 -16.88
CA ILE A 231 -7.50 -4.31 -17.90
C ILE A 231 -6.08 -4.81 -17.62
N GLN A 232 -5.93 -6.13 -17.53
CA GLN A 232 -4.63 -6.78 -17.41
C GLN A 232 -4.43 -7.79 -18.54
N LEU A 233 -3.17 -8.17 -18.71
CA LEU A 233 -2.70 -9.18 -19.63
C LEU A 233 -2.09 -10.34 -18.85
N PHE A 234 -2.34 -11.56 -19.30
CA PHE A 234 -1.59 -12.74 -18.92
C PHE A 234 -0.85 -13.30 -20.14
N ILE A 235 0.47 -13.41 -20.01
CA ILE A 235 1.35 -14.01 -21.02
C ILE A 235 1.61 -15.47 -20.63
N PRO A 236 1.14 -16.47 -21.41
CA PRO A 236 1.37 -17.87 -21.13
C PRO A 236 2.86 -18.20 -20.96
N ALA A 237 3.18 -19.20 -20.13
CA ALA A 237 4.56 -19.57 -19.84
C ALA A 237 5.35 -19.93 -21.11
N ALA A 238 4.73 -20.63 -22.06
CA ALA A 238 5.35 -21.00 -23.34
C ALA A 238 5.69 -19.80 -24.25
N VAL A 239 5.11 -18.63 -24.00
CA VAL A 239 5.43 -17.38 -24.72
C VAL A 239 6.59 -16.62 -24.05
N ARG A 240 6.85 -16.86 -22.76
CA ARG A 240 7.88 -16.16 -21.97
C ARG A 240 9.24 -16.88 -22.06
N ASP A 241 9.68 -17.12 -23.29
CA ASP A 241 10.98 -17.73 -23.59
C ASP A 241 12.16 -16.81 -23.23
N ASP A 242 13.38 -17.26 -23.49
CA ASP A 242 14.58 -16.48 -23.15
C ASP A 242 14.70 -15.20 -23.99
N ALA A 243 14.15 -15.16 -25.20
CA ALA A 243 14.10 -13.94 -26.00
C ALA A 243 13.19 -12.89 -25.37
N PHE A 244 12.00 -13.30 -24.88
CA PHE A 244 11.12 -12.44 -24.10
C PHE A 244 11.86 -11.92 -22.86
N LYS A 245 12.41 -12.81 -22.03
CA LYS A 245 13.10 -12.44 -20.77
C LYS A 245 14.23 -11.43 -21.01
N ASN A 246 15.05 -11.63 -22.04
CA ASN A 246 16.19 -10.78 -22.35
C ASN A 246 15.81 -9.41 -22.94
N SER A 247 14.56 -9.24 -23.37
CA SER A 247 14.06 -8.00 -23.98
C SER A 247 13.26 -7.12 -23.01
N VAL A 248 12.97 -7.60 -21.80
CA VAL A 248 12.34 -6.81 -20.75
C VAL A 248 13.32 -5.75 -20.25
N GLN A 249 12.90 -4.49 -20.24
CA GLN A 249 13.73 -3.35 -19.87
C GLN A 249 13.22 -2.71 -18.60
N GLU A 250 14.09 -2.55 -17.60
CA GLU A 250 13.81 -1.71 -16.43
C GLU A 250 13.74 -0.24 -16.88
N ILE A 251 12.70 0.46 -16.43
CA ILE A 251 12.47 1.88 -16.68
C ILE A 251 12.15 2.57 -15.35
N GLN A 252 12.22 3.91 -15.32
CA GLN A 252 11.95 4.67 -14.10
C GLN A 252 10.47 4.55 -13.70
N LEU A 253 10.23 4.32 -12.41
CA LEU A 253 8.88 4.38 -11.84
C LEU A 253 8.21 5.72 -12.15
N PRO A 254 6.91 5.75 -12.48
CA PRO A 254 6.24 6.97 -12.86
C PRO A 254 5.80 7.85 -11.68
N TRP A 255 6.18 7.51 -10.45
CA TRP A 255 5.90 8.24 -9.21
C TRP A 255 7.12 8.31 -8.29
#